data_AF-W9T9Q4-F1
#
_entry.id   AF-W9T9Q4-F1
#
_cell.length_a   1.000
_cell.length_b   1.000
_cell.length_c   1.000
_cell.angle_alpha   90.00
_cell.angle_beta   90.00
_cell.angle_gamma   90.00
#
_symmetry.space_group_name_H-M   'P 1'
#
loop_
_entity.id
_entity.type
_entity.pdbx_description
1 polymer ?
#
loop_
_entity_poly.entity_id
_entity_poly.type
_entity_poly.pdbx_seq_one_letter_code
_entity_poly.pdbx_strand_id
1 'polypeptide(L)'
;MSNWLVDKLIPSIMRSETQKSSVPEGLWHKCPSCEAVLYRPELEKTLDVCPKCQHHMRIDARTRLDMFLDAEGREEIAADLEPVDRLKFRDSKKYKDRLSAAQKQTGEKDALVAMSGKVVNVPVVACAFEFSFMGGSMGRSSASVSFVPPTWRWRSAARWCASPPRAAPGCRKR
;
A
#
# COMPACT_ATOMS: atom_id res chain seq x y z
N MET A 1 -15.25 -58.33 12.74
CA MET A 1 -16.65 -58.60 13.14
C MET A 1 -17.47 -57.40 12.74
N SER A 2 -18.25 -57.55 11.68
CA SER A 2 -19.00 -56.51 10.98
C SER A 2 -20.00 -55.84 11.90
N ASN A 3 -19.95 -54.51 12.00
CA ASN A 3 -20.82 -53.69 12.85
C ASN A 3 -22.19 -53.46 12.19
N TRP A 4 -22.83 -54.55 11.76
CA TRP A 4 -24.10 -54.62 11.03
C TRP A 4 -25.32 -54.11 11.81
N LEU A 5 -25.14 -53.90 13.12
CA LEU A 5 -26.20 -53.51 14.05
C LEU A 5 -26.39 -52.00 14.14
N VAL A 6 -25.39 -51.19 13.76
CA VAL A 6 -25.43 -49.73 13.90
C VAL A 6 -26.19 -49.07 12.74
N ASP A 7 -26.13 -49.67 11.55
CA ASP A 7 -26.76 -49.13 10.34
C ASP A 7 -28.30 -49.25 10.34
N LYS A 8 -28.87 -50.11 11.21
CA LYS A 8 -30.32 -50.37 11.25
C LYS A 8 -31.09 -49.62 12.35
N LEU A 9 -30.40 -48.98 13.28
CA LEU A 9 -31.05 -48.36 14.46
C LEU A 9 -31.04 -46.83 14.51
N ILE A 10 -30.38 -46.14 13.57
CA ILE A 10 -30.34 -44.67 13.57
C ILE A 10 -31.22 -44.16 12.41
N PRO A 11 -32.40 -43.57 12.69
CA PRO A 11 -33.23 -42.94 11.67
C PRO A 11 -32.43 -41.85 10.96
N SER A 12 -32.46 -41.84 9.63
CA SER A 12 -31.68 -40.91 8.79
C SER A 12 -32.14 -39.44 8.87
N ILE A 13 -32.93 -39.07 9.89
CA ILE A 13 -33.60 -37.78 10.02
C ILE A 13 -32.84 -36.77 10.89
N MET A 14 -31.69 -37.18 11.45
CA MET A 14 -30.80 -36.30 12.22
C MET A 14 -29.36 -36.25 11.70
N ARG A 15 -29.13 -36.55 10.41
CA ARG A 15 -27.97 -35.97 9.72
C ARG A 15 -28.31 -34.52 9.40
N SER A 16 -28.36 -33.69 10.44
CA SER A 16 -28.16 -32.26 10.24
C SER A 16 -26.82 -32.13 9.52
N GLU A 17 -26.85 -31.57 8.32
CA GLU A 17 -25.66 -30.99 7.73
C GLU A 17 -25.10 -30.06 8.80
N THR A 18 -24.05 -30.52 9.47
CA THR A 18 -23.18 -29.63 10.19
C THR A 18 -22.58 -28.79 9.08
N GLN A 19 -23.26 -27.71 8.75
CA GLN A 19 -22.71 -26.55 8.08
C GLN A 19 -21.52 -26.19 8.93
N LYS A 20 -20.36 -26.77 8.59
CA LYS A 20 -19.08 -26.36 9.12
C LYS A 20 -19.03 -24.91 8.75
N SER A 21 -19.27 -24.04 9.72
CA SER A 21 -19.02 -22.63 9.61
C SER A 21 -17.55 -22.53 9.21
N SER A 22 -17.31 -22.41 7.91
CA SER A 22 -16.01 -22.12 7.36
C SER A 22 -15.74 -20.69 7.81
N VAL A 23 -15.20 -20.57 9.02
CA VAL A 23 -14.63 -19.32 9.51
C VAL A 23 -13.69 -18.87 8.40
N PRO A 24 -13.92 -17.69 7.80
CA PRO A 24 -13.09 -17.23 6.69
C PRO A 24 -11.63 -17.20 7.15
N GLU A 25 -10.78 -17.94 6.45
CA GLU A 25 -9.34 -17.89 6.70
C GLU A 25 -8.88 -16.44 6.47
N GLY A 26 -8.18 -15.85 7.46
CA GLY A 26 -7.67 -14.46 7.37
C GLY A 26 -8.40 -13.42 8.23
N LEU A 27 -9.39 -13.82 9.03
CA LEU A 27 -10.12 -12.92 9.94
C LEU A 27 -9.27 -12.35 11.09
N TRP A 28 -8.21 -13.06 11.46
CA TRP A 28 -7.36 -12.77 12.60
C TRP A 28 -5.96 -12.37 12.16
N HIS A 29 -5.42 -11.30 12.75
CA HIS A 29 -4.07 -10.80 12.48
C HIS A 29 -3.28 -10.66 13.79
N LYS A 30 -2.03 -11.12 13.83
CA LYS A 30 -1.17 -11.00 15.02
C LYS A 30 -0.33 -9.73 14.95
N CYS A 31 -0.36 -8.91 15.99
CA CYS A 31 0.51 -7.74 16.07
C CYS A 31 1.98 -8.16 16.31
N PRO A 32 2.95 -7.66 15.53
CA PRO A 32 4.36 -8.03 15.71
C PRO A 32 4.99 -7.43 16.98
N SER A 33 4.42 -6.37 17.55
CA SER A 33 4.98 -5.69 18.74
C SER A 33 4.44 -6.21 20.06
N CYS A 34 3.13 -6.45 20.18
CA CYS A 34 2.49 -6.87 21.43
C CYS A 34 1.90 -8.28 21.38
N GLU A 35 2.04 -8.97 20.25
CA GLU A 35 1.55 -10.33 20.02
C GLU A 35 0.03 -10.53 20.17
N ALA A 36 -0.72 -9.46 20.35
CA ALA A 36 -2.17 -9.51 20.43
C ALA A 36 -2.77 -9.99 19.11
N VAL A 37 -3.77 -10.86 19.21
CA VAL A 37 -4.64 -11.24 18.10
C VAL A 37 -5.67 -10.14 17.90
N LEU A 38 -5.72 -9.60 16.68
CA LEU A 38 -6.57 -8.49 16.26
C LEU A 38 -7.56 -8.98 15.20
N TYR A 39 -8.74 -8.38 15.18
CA TYR A 39 -9.77 -8.65 14.18
C TYR A 39 -9.55 -7.76 12.95
N ARG A 40 -9.50 -8.35 11.75
CA ARG A 40 -9.08 -7.62 10.53
C ARG A 40 -9.99 -6.43 10.15
N PRO A 41 -11.33 -6.54 10.17
CA PRO A 41 -12.22 -5.40 9.91
C PRO A 41 -12.14 -4.27 10.95
N GLU A 42 -11.76 -4.58 12.20
CA GLU A 42 -11.51 -3.55 13.20
C GLU A 42 -10.20 -2.81 12.90
N LEU A 43 -9.20 -3.56 12.42
CA LEU A 43 -7.91 -3.02 12.09
C LEU A 43 -7.92 -2.09 10.86
N GLU A 44 -8.73 -2.41 9.85
CA GLU A 44 -8.93 -1.55 8.68
C GLU A 44 -9.55 -0.20 9.08
N LYS A 45 -10.43 -0.17 10.09
CA LYS A 45 -11.01 1.08 10.62
C LYS A 45 -10.01 1.93 11.38
N THR A 46 -8.99 1.32 11.97
CA THR A 46 -7.89 2.01 12.66
C THR A 46 -6.69 2.27 11.75
N LEU A 47 -6.84 2.11 10.43
CA LEU A 47 -5.79 2.34 9.43
C LEU A 47 -4.53 1.51 9.71
N ASP A 48 -4.72 0.23 10.07
CA ASP A 48 -3.65 -0.71 10.39
C ASP A 48 -2.78 -0.31 11.60
N VAL A 49 -3.35 0.49 12.50
CA VAL A 49 -2.74 0.79 13.81
C VAL A 49 -3.28 -0.15 14.87
N CYS A 50 -2.40 -0.80 15.61
CA CYS A 50 -2.81 -1.69 16.70
C CYS A 50 -3.48 -0.88 17.84
N PRO A 51 -4.73 -1.19 18.22
CA PRO A 51 -5.45 -0.44 19.26
C PRO A 51 -4.86 -0.63 20.67
N LYS A 52 -4.10 -1.71 20.89
CA LYS A 52 -3.54 -2.03 22.22
C LYS A 52 -2.19 -1.36 22.48
N CYS A 53 -1.31 -1.32 21.47
CA CYS A 53 0.07 -0.84 21.63
C CYS A 53 0.44 0.33 20.71
N GLN A 54 -0.50 0.81 19.89
CA GLN A 54 -0.29 1.89 18.91
C GLN A 54 0.83 1.61 17.89
N HIS A 55 1.23 0.36 17.74
CA HIS A 55 2.19 -0.02 16.71
C HIS A 55 1.55 0.09 15.32
N HIS A 56 2.21 0.83 14.43
CA HIS A 56 1.83 0.94 13.02
C HIS A 56 2.23 -0.34 12.29
N MET A 57 1.24 -1.09 11.84
CA MET A 57 1.50 -2.26 11.01
C MET A 57 1.79 -1.83 9.59
N ARG A 58 2.33 -2.79 8.86
CA ARG A 58 2.74 -2.57 7.51
C ARG A 58 1.55 -2.69 6.58
N ILE A 59 1.44 -1.71 5.69
CA ILE A 59 0.42 -1.63 4.67
C ILE A 59 1.06 -1.45 3.31
N ASP A 60 0.34 -1.89 2.28
CA ASP A 60 0.76 -1.78 0.89
C ASP A 60 0.68 -0.32 0.42
N ALA A 61 1.46 0.00 -0.60
CA ALA A 61 1.57 1.34 -1.16
C ALA A 61 0.22 1.85 -1.69
N ARG A 62 -0.53 1.02 -2.42
CA ARG A 62 -1.87 1.37 -2.92
C ARG A 62 -2.85 1.62 -1.80
N THR A 63 -2.95 0.71 -0.84
CA THR A 63 -3.80 0.85 0.34
C THR A 63 -3.52 2.16 1.07
N ARG A 64 -2.24 2.54 1.22
CA ARG A 64 -1.86 3.83 1.82
C ARG A 64 -2.32 5.04 1.01
N LEU A 65 -2.18 5.00 -0.31
CA LEU A 65 -2.67 6.07 -1.20
C LEU A 65 -4.20 6.16 -1.18
N ASP A 66 -4.88 5.02 -1.10
CA ASP A 66 -6.33 4.94 -1.06
C ASP A 66 -6.92 5.52 0.23
N MET A 67 -6.21 5.36 1.35
CA MET A 67 -6.53 5.98 2.64
C MET A 67 -6.23 7.48 2.67
N PHE A 68 -5.24 7.95 1.88
CA PHE A 68 -4.78 9.33 1.91
C PHE A 68 -5.54 10.25 0.95
N LEU A 69 -5.83 9.78 -0.27
CA LEU A 69 -6.50 10.56 -1.33
C LEU A 69 -8.02 10.46 -1.23
N ASP A 70 -8.73 11.46 -1.72
CA ASP A 70 -10.18 11.44 -1.92
C ASP A 70 -10.55 10.33 -2.94
N ALA A 71 -11.71 9.67 -2.77
CA ALA A 71 -12.12 8.53 -3.61
C ALA A 71 -12.26 8.84 -5.10
N GLU A 72 -12.56 10.10 -5.44
CA GLU A 72 -12.81 10.54 -6.80
C GLU A 72 -11.62 11.28 -7.41
N GLY A 73 -11.42 11.12 -8.72
CA GLY A 73 -10.41 11.86 -9.47
C GLY A 73 -8.97 11.39 -9.23
N ARG A 74 -8.80 10.11 -8.88
CA ARG A 74 -7.48 9.46 -8.78
C ARG A 74 -7.00 9.03 -10.17
N GLU A 75 -5.76 9.37 -10.49
CA GLU A 75 -5.11 8.93 -11.73
C GLU A 75 -3.67 8.49 -11.41
N GLU A 76 -3.34 7.25 -11.73
CA GLU A 76 -2.00 6.69 -11.54
C GLU A 76 -1.01 7.31 -12.53
N ILE A 77 0.08 7.85 -12.01
CA ILE A 77 1.12 8.45 -12.82
C ILE A 77 2.13 7.37 -13.19
N ALA A 78 2.38 7.26 -14.49
CA ALA A 78 3.45 6.44 -15.03
C ALA A 78 3.30 4.92 -14.77
N ALA A 79 2.05 4.44 -14.83
CA ALA A 79 1.70 3.02 -14.75
C ALA A 79 2.42 2.15 -15.81
N ASP A 80 2.90 2.73 -16.91
CA ASP A 80 3.62 2.02 -17.97
C ASP A 80 5.15 1.94 -17.77
N LEU A 81 5.67 2.49 -16.67
CA LEU A 81 7.10 2.43 -16.38
C LEU A 81 7.50 1.03 -15.90
N GLU A 82 8.31 0.36 -16.73
CA GLU A 82 8.93 -0.91 -16.37
C GLU A 82 10.43 -0.75 -16.11
N PRO A 83 10.97 -1.42 -15.07
CA PRO A 83 12.40 -1.44 -14.80
C PRO A 83 13.19 -2.20 -15.86
N VAL A 84 14.03 -1.47 -16.61
CA VAL A 84 14.95 -2.03 -17.60
C VAL A 84 16.35 -2.18 -17.00
N ASP A 85 16.78 -3.43 -16.82
CA ASP A 85 18.15 -3.76 -16.43
C ASP A 85 19.13 -3.59 -17.60
N ARG A 86 19.80 -2.42 -17.64
CA ARG A 86 20.86 -2.12 -18.61
C ARG A 86 22.24 -2.62 -18.17
N LEU A 87 22.45 -2.75 -16.86
CA LEU A 87 23.74 -3.11 -16.26
C LEU A 87 23.98 -4.62 -16.28
N LYS A 88 22.93 -5.43 -16.56
CA LYS A 88 22.96 -6.90 -16.51
C LYS A 88 23.52 -7.38 -15.18
N PHE A 89 23.13 -6.69 -14.10
CA PHE A 89 23.71 -6.89 -12.79
C PHE A 89 23.42 -8.31 -12.28
N ARG A 90 24.46 -8.96 -11.76
CA ARG A 90 24.39 -10.30 -11.21
C ARG A 90 24.99 -10.29 -9.82
N ASP A 91 24.13 -10.60 -8.87
CA ASP A 91 24.53 -11.03 -7.54
C ASP A 91 24.35 -12.56 -7.49
N SER A 92 23.91 -13.10 -6.36
CA SER A 92 23.54 -14.52 -6.17
C SER A 92 22.39 -14.98 -7.08
N LYS A 93 21.48 -14.07 -7.45
CA LYS A 93 20.43 -14.27 -8.45
C LYS A 93 20.49 -13.12 -9.47
N LYS A 94 20.08 -13.37 -10.71
CA LYS A 94 19.98 -12.30 -11.72
C LYS A 94 18.93 -11.29 -11.25
N TYR A 95 19.23 -9.99 -11.42
CA TYR A 95 18.32 -8.93 -11.00
C TYR A 95 16.93 -9.05 -11.66
N LYS A 96 16.87 -9.44 -12.94
CA LYS A 96 15.61 -9.73 -13.66
C LYS A 96 14.75 -10.82 -12.99
N ASP A 97 15.38 -11.85 -12.43
CA ASP A 97 14.67 -12.94 -11.78
C ASP A 97 14.11 -12.47 -10.42
N ARG A 98 14.86 -11.63 -9.70
CA ARG A 98 14.38 -10.99 -8.46
C ARG A 98 13.22 -10.03 -8.74
N LEU A 99 13.33 -9.25 -9.80
CA LEU A 99 12.32 -8.31 -10.22
C LEU A 99 11.01 -9.01 -10.56
N SER A 100 11.04 -10.03 -11.41
CA SER A 100 9.83 -10.79 -11.76
C SER A 100 9.22 -11.52 -10.56
N ALA A 101 10.03 -11.99 -9.60
CA ALA A 101 9.53 -12.56 -8.36
C ALA A 101 8.84 -11.51 -7.47
N ALA A 102 9.43 -10.32 -7.33
CA ALA A 102 8.85 -9.21 -6.57
C ALA A 102 7.54 -8.71 -7.19
N GLN A 103 7.49 -8.57 -8.52
CA GLN A 103 6.28 -8.21 -9.27
C GLN A 103 5.17 -9.24 -9.08
N LYS A 104 5.49 -10.54 -9.10
CA LYS A 104 4.51 -11.60 -8.83
C LYS A 104 4.01 -11.61 -7.39
N GLN A 105 4.86 -11.27 -6.43
CA GLN A 105 4.50 -11.27 -5.02
C GLN A 105 3.62 -10.07 -4.65
N THR A 106 3.93 -8.89 -5.20
CA THR A 106 3.27 -7.63 -4.84
C THR A 106 2.16 -7.24 -5.81
N GLY A 107 2.18 -7.74 -7.04
CA GLY A 107 1.31 -7.28 -8.12
C GLY A 107 1.71 -5.92 -8.70
N GLU A 108 2.74 -5.28 -8.16
CA GLU A 108 3.21 -3.97 -8.60
C GLU A 108 4.35 -4.07 -9.61
N LYS A 109 4.49 -3.06 -10.47
CA LYS A 109 5.57 -2.99 -11.47
C LYS A 109 6.90 -2.49 -10.89
N ASP A 110 6.85 -1.59 -9.92
CA ASP A 110 8.00 -0.96 -9.28
C ASP A 110 7.77 -0.74 -7.78
N ALA A 111 8.82 -0.37 -7.06
CA ALA A 111 8.81 -0.09 -5.62
C ALA A 111 8.10 1.21 -5.24
N LEU A 112 7.73 2.05 -6.20
CA LEU A 112 7.09 3.34 -5.98
C LEU A 112 5.81 3.41 -6.79
N VAL A 113 4.71 3.72 -6.12
CA VAL A 113 3.42 4.00 -6.75
C VAL A 113 3.16 5.50 -6.62
N ALA A 114 2.91 6.16 -7.75
CA ALA A 114 2.63 7.58 -7.81
C ALA A 114 1.20 7.79 -8.32
N MET A 115 0.42 8.62 -7.64
CA MET A 115 -0.95 8.94 -8.03
C MET A 115 -1.18 10.45 -7.92
N SER A 116 -1.86 11.00 -8.92
CA SER A 116 -2.47 12.32 -8.82
C SER A 116 -3.90 12.18 -8.30
N GLY A 117 -4.32 13.11 -7.47
CA GLY A 117 -5.65 13.10 -6.90
C GLY A 117 -5.96 14.39 -6.15
N LYS A 118 -6.93 14.31 -5.25
CA LYS A 118 -7.29 15.42 -4.36
C LYS A 118 -7.25 14.95 -2.91
N VAL A 119 -6.98 15.87 -2.01
CA VAL A 119 -7.15 15.69 -0.56
C VAL A 119 -7.95 16.87 -0.07
N VAL A 120 -9.17 16.62 0.43
CA VAL A 120 -10.08 17.69 0.87
C VAL A 120 -10.27 18.73 -0.24
N ASN A 121 -10.51 18.27 -1.48
CA ASN A 121 -10.62 19.08 -2.69
C ASN A 121 -9.36 19.86 -3.13
N VAL A 122 -8.22 19.70 -2.46
CA VAL A 122 -6.94 20.30 -2.88
C VAL A 122 -6.22 19.34 -3.83
N PRO A 123 -5.85 19.76 -5.06
CA PRO A 123 -5.14 18.89 -6.00
C PRO A 123 -3.72 18.62 -5.50
N VAL A 124 -3.37 17.34 -5.39
CA VAL A 124 -2.04 16.88 -4.93
C VAL A 124 -1.55 15.71 -5.77
N VAL A 125 -0.23 15.58 -5.82
CA VAL A 125 0.42 14.36 -6.29
C VAL A 125 1.04 13.69 -5.08
N ALA A 126 0.68 12.43 -4.86
CA ALA A 126 1.18 11.63 -3.75
C ALA A 126 1.97 10.43 -4.29
N CYS A 127 2.99 10.01 -3.55
CA CYS A 127 3.71 8.78 -3.84
C CYS A 127 3.87 7.95 -2.57
N ALA A 128 3.77 6.64 -2.71
CA ALA A 128 4.00 5.68 -1.64
C ALA A 128 4.98 4.60 -2.10
N PHE A 129 5.84 4.17 -1.18
CA PHE A 129 6.79 3.09 -1.41
C PHE A 129 6.19 1.75 -1.00
N GLU A 130 6.30 0.77 -1.89
CA GLU A 130 6.00 -0.62 -1.59
C GLU A 130 7.28 -1.30 -1.09
N PHE A 131 7.40 -1.45 0.23
CA PHE A 131 8.61 -2.08 0.78
C PHE A 131 8.63 -3.58 0.49
N SER A 132 7.48 -4.22 0.29
CA SER A 132 7.44 -5.65 -0.08
C SER A 132 8.11 -5.90 -1.44
N PHE A 133 8.20 -4.85 -2.27
CA PHE A 133 8.97 -4.83 -3.50
C PHE A 133 10.46 -4.59 -3.19
N MET A 134 11.20 -5.68 -2.99
CA MET A 134 12.66 -5.67 -2.80
C MET A 134 13.18 -4.70 -1.71
N GLY A 135 12.37 -4.43 -0.68
CA GLY A 135 12.74 -3.52 0.41
C GLY A 135 12.51 -2.04 0.10
N GLY A 136 11.78 -1.69 -0.96
CA GLY A 136 11.60 -0.30 -1.39
C GLY A 136 12.81 0.26 -2.13
N SER A 137 13.63 -0.60 -2.76
CA SER A 137 14.84 -0.15 -3.44
C SER A 137 14.51 0.79 -4.61
N MET A 138 15.08 2.00 -4.61
CA MET A 138 14.87 2.99 -5.68
C MET A 138 15.66 2.61 -6.94
N GLY A 139 14.95 2.16 -7.97
CA GLY A 139 15.51 1.93 -9.31
C GLY A 139 15.38 3.15 -10.22
N ARG A 140 15.92 3.06 -11.44
CA ARG A 140 15.77 4.10 -12.46
C ARG A 140 14.31 4.42 -12.77
N SER A 141 13.43 3.41 -12.77
CA SER A 141 12.01 3.60 -13.09
C SER A 141 11.32 4.50 -12.07
N SER A 142 11.52 4.26 -10.77
CA SER A 142 11.04 5.15 -9.70
C SER A 142 11.54 6.59 -9.83
N ALA A 143 12.77 6.80 -10.31
CA ALA A 143 13.34 8.13 -10.55
C ALA A 143 12.85 8.77 -11.87
N SER A 144 12.28 7.99 -12.78
CA SER A 144 11.78 8.45 -14.09
C SER A 144 10.34 8.95 -14.02
N VAL A 145 9.66 8.73 -12.89
CA VAL A 145 8.35 9.32 -12.60
C VAL A 145 8.51 10.83 -12.60
N SER A 146 8.17 11.45 -13.72
CA SER A 146 8.18 12.89 -13.86
C SER A 146 7.05 13.44 -13.01
N PHE A 147 7.39 13.93 -11.81
CA PHE A 147 6.47 14.49 -10.82
C PHE A 147 5.85 15.84 -11.25
N VAL A 148 5.87 16.16 -12.55
CA VAL A 148 5.39 17.41 -13.10
C VAL A 148 4.13 17.10 -13.92
N PRO A 149 2.93 17.46 -13.41
CA PRO A 149 1.72 17.37 -14.19
C PRO A 149 1.89 18.12 -15.53
N PRO A 150 1.32 17.64 -16.64
CA PRO A 150 1.33 18.39 -17.90
C PRO A 150 0.66 19.77 -17.77
N THR A 151 -0.24 19.96 -16.79
CA THR A 151 -0.86 21.24 -16.45
C THR A 151 0.06 22.17 -15.65
N TRP A 152 1.09 21.63 -15.00
CA TRP A 152 2.18 22.36 -14.33
C TRP A 152 3.34 22.65 -15.29
N ARG A 153 3.01 22.87 -16.57
CA ARG A 153 3.91 23.48 -17.56
C ARG A 153 4.21 24.92 -17.15
N TRP A 154 5.12 25.08 -16.19
CA TRP A 154 5.92 26.29 -15.92
C TRP A 154 5.21 27.63 -16.16
N ARG A 155 3.96 27.82 -15.72
CA ARG A 155 3.29 29.13 -15.79
C ARG A 155 3.67 30.08 -14.66
N SER A 156 4.49 29.65 -13.69
CA SER A 156 4.75 30.44 -12.48
C SER A 156 6.19 30.48 -11.96
N ALA A 157 7.18 29.90 -12.64
CA ALA A 157 8.56 30.09 -12.19
C ALA A 157 9.08 31.53 -12.31
N ALA A 158 8.36 32.40 -13.03
CA ALA A 158 8.66 33.82 -13.09
C ALA A 158 7.97 34.67 -12.00
N ARG A 159 7.10 34.10 -11.14
CA ARG A 159 6.31 34.91 -10.19
C ARG A 159 6.62 34.65 -8.70
N TRP A 160 7.38 33.62 -8.37
CA TRP A 160 7.78 33.33 -6.98
C TRP A 160 9.13 33.94 -6.56
N CYS A 161 9.96 34.45 -7.48
CA CYS A 161 11.22 35.13 -7.15
C CYS A 161 11.14 36.67 -7.12
N ALA A 162 9.96 37.27 -7.26
CA ALA A 162 9.81 38.73 -7.30
C ALA A 162 8.73 39.23 -6.34
N SER A 163 8.89 38.94 -5.05
CA SER A 163 8.26 39.72 -3.99
C SER A 163 9.35 40.19 -3.03
N PRO A 164 9.77 41.46 -3.08
CA PRO A 164 10.70 41.98 -2.07
C PRO A 164 10.04 41.85 -0.69
N PRO A 165 10.78 41.49 0.37
CA PRO A 165 10.22 41.39 1.70
C PRO A 165 9.70 42.78 2.11
N ARG A 166 8.38 42.89 2.33
CA ARG A 166 7.80 44.05 3.02
C ARG A 166 8.45 44.10 4.40
N ALA A 167 9.20 45.17 4.64
CA ALA A 167 9.76 45.49 5.94
C ALA A 167 8.64 45.51 7.00
N ALA A 168 8.73 44.63 7.99
CA ALA A 168 7.95 44.75 9.22
C ALA A 168 8.59 45.84 10.10
N PRO A 169 7.82 46.82 10.62
CA PRO A 169 8.35 47.84 11.51
C PRO A 169 8.48 47.25 12.93
N GLY A 170 9.64 47.42 13.56
CA GLY A 170 9.70 47.37 15.04
C GLY A 170 10.65 46.39 15.71
N CYS A 171 11.78 46.01 15.12
CA CYS A 171 12.85 45.35 15.89
C CYS A 171 14.05 46.30 16.08
N ARG A 172 13.97 47.14 17.12
CA ARG A 172 15.10 47.93 17.62
C ARG A 172 16.12 46.97 18.23
N LYS A 173 17.30 46.89 17.61
CA LYS A 173 18.47 46.22 18.20
C LYS A 173 18.85 46.89 19.51
N ARG A 174 19.05 46.07 20.54
CA ARG A 174 19.87 46.38 21.72
C ARG A 174 21.16 45.59 21.60
#